data_AF-G9X1W3-F1
#
_entry.id   AF-G9X1W3-F1
#
_cell.length_a   1.000
_cell.length_b   1.000
_cell.length_c   1.000
_cell.angle_alpha   90.00
_cell.angle_beta   90.00
_cell.angle_gamma   90.00
#
_symmetry.space_group_name_H-M   'P 1'
#
loop_
_entity.id
_entity.type
_entity.pdbx_description
1 polymer ?
#
loop_
_entity_poly.entity_id
_entity_poly.type
_entity_poly.pdbx_seq_one_letter_code
_entity_poly.pdbx_strand_id
1 'polypeptide(L)'
;MNNDKIKYISTIEQKLKLFEDMNVDELFMISFNEEIKSTKAKDFVKNILLDRLNVQNLVLGDDAKLGSDRLDINGIKLICDELKLKLFKLDEVDVNGKRVTSTLIRNMIMNGIVGEELLPYLGRTYFLEGEVVHGNNFGKELGFPTANIIIDSNLVVPKYGVYYATCELDGDLYRAGINIGNKPSVENSYFGVEAFLIDFNENIYGKRIKINLLKHMRDEIKFSTIDELKRQIGLDIKYIKELYKKGD
;
A
#
# COMPACT_ATOMS: atom_id res chain seq x y z
N MET A 1 25.09 0.48 9.06
CA MET A 1 23.63 0.62 9.29
C MET A 1 22.99 0.68 7.92
N ASN A 2 22.29 -0.38 7.50
CA ASN A 2 21.69 -0.43 6.17
C ASN A 2 20.69 0.71 6.04
N ASN A 3 20.96 1.60 5.09
CA ASN A 3 20.17 2.77 4.78
C ASN A 3 18.99 2.39 3.85
N ASP A 4 18.40 1.21 4.05
CA ASP A 4 17.20 0.80 3.35
C ASP A 4 16.03 1.55 4.00
N LYS A 5 15.73 2.72 3.42
CA LYS A 5 14.56 3.53 3.77
C LYS A 5 13.34 2.61 3.80
N ILE A 6 12.71 2.48 4.96
CA ILE A 6 11.53 1.62 5.15
C ILE A 6 10.49 2.01 4.09
N LYS A 7 10.05 1.02 3.31
CA LYS A 7 8.98 1.19 2.32
C LYS A 7 7.62 1.18 3.01
N TYR A 8 6.69 2.00 2.56
CA TYR A 8 5.35 2.17 3.14
C TYR A 8 4.30 1.31 2.44
N ILE A 9 3.26 0.91 3.17
CA ILE A 9 2.11 0.18 2.59
C ILE A 9 1.20 1.14 1.79
N SER A 10 1.14 2.41 2.19
CA SER A 10 0.38 3.44 1.50
C SER A 10 1.15 4.76 1.55
N THR A 11 0.89 5.66 0.59
CA THR A 11 1.40 7.04 0.65
C THR A 11 0.66 7.81 1.74
N ILE A 12 1.09 9.06 2.01
CA ILE A 12 0.39 9.95 2.92
C ILE A 12 -1.00 10.29 2.38
N GLU A 13 -1.09 10.61 1.09
CA GLU A 13 -2.36 10.96 0.41
C GLU A 13 -3.36 9.80 0.49
N GLN A 14 -2.88 8.58 0.24
CA GLN A 14 -3.70 7.37 0.39
C GLN A 14 -4.14 7.17 1.84
N LYS A 15 -3.25 7.40 2.82
CA LYS A 15 -3.57 7.26 4.24
C LYS A 15 -4.61 8.29 4.68
N LEU A 16 -4.53 9.53 4.20
CA LEU A 16 -5.51 10.58 4.47
C LEU A 16 -6.90 10.14 3.99
N LYS A 17 -6.99 9.66 2.75
CA LYS A 17 -8.26 9.16 2.19
C LYS A 17 -8.82 7.97 2.97
N LEU A 18 -7.97 7.04 3.41
CA LEU A 18 -8.39 5.91 4.23
C LEU A 18 -8.94 6.35 5.60
N PHE A 19 -8.38 7.39 6.21
CA PHE A 19 -8.92 7.95 7.45
C PHE A 19 -10.24 8.68 7.21
N GLU A 20 -10.36 9.42 6.11
CA GLU A 20 -11.61 10.07 5.69
C GLU A 20 -12.72 9.03 5.47
N ASP A 21 -12.44 7.94 4.75
CA ASP A 21 -13.37 6.84 4.53
C ASP A 21 -13.79 6.14 5.84
N MET A 22 -12.97 6.23 6.89
CA MET A 22 -13.27 5.73 8.25
C MET A 22 -14.00 6.75 9.13
N ASN A 23 -14.38 7.92 8.58
CA ASN A 23 -15.01 9.04 9.29
C ASN A 23 -14.15 9.60 10.43
N VAL A 24 -12.83 9.72 10.22
CA VAL A 24 -11.97 10.47 11.14
C VAL A 24 -12.14 11.96 10.88
N ASP A 25 -12.61 12.70 11.89
CA ASP A 25 -12.89 14.14 11.78
C ASP A 25 -11.61 15.00 11.64
N GLU A 26 -10.59 14.69 12.45
CA GLU A 26 -9.35 15.46 12.52
C GLU A 26 -8.12 14.54 12.57
N LEU A 27 -7.09 14.88 11.78
CA LEU A 27 -5.80 14.19 11.79
C LEU A 27 -4.67 15.16 12.12
N PHE A 28 -3.96 14.89 13.21
CA PHE A 28 -2.78 15.65 13.61
C PHE A 28 -1.49 14.96 13.12
N MET A 29 -0.84 15.54 12.12
CA MET A 29 0.48 15.09 11.65
C MET A 29 1.59 15.74 12.48
N ILE A 30 2.16 14.98 13.42
CA ILE A 30 3.25 15.46 14.26
C ILE A 30 4.60 15.09 13.62
N SER A 31 5.39 16.10 13.28
CA SER A 31 6.77 15.90 12.84
C SER A 31 7.63 15.39 14.01
N PHE A 32 8.30 14.27 13.84
CA PHE A 32 9.18 13.67 14.85
C PHE A 32 10.53 14.41 14.91
N ASN A 33 10.49 15.67 15.33
CA ASN A 33 11.64 16.57 15.48
C ASN A 33 12.36 16.36 16.83
N GLU A 34 13.46 17.09 17.08
CA GLU A 34 14.25 16.94 18.31
C GLU A 34 13.46 17.29 19.59
N GLU A 35 12.50 18.21 19.50
CA GLU A 35 11.60 18.54 20.62
C GLU A 35 10.72 17.33 20.99
N ILE A 36 10.03 16.73 20.01
CA ILE A 36 9.20 15.55 20.22
C ILE A 36 10.04 14.35 20.67
N LYS A 37 11.23 14.15 20.08
CA LYS A 37 12.15 13.05 20.44
C LYS A 37 12.64 13.11 21.87
N SER A 38 12.83 14.31 22.43
CA SER A 38 13.34 14.51 23.77
C SER A 38 12.24 14.59 24.84
N THR A 39 10.98 14.79 24.43
CA THR A 39 9.83 14.88 25.31
C THR A 39 9.58 13.57 26.07
N LYS A 40 9.47 13.63 27.40
CA LYS A 40 9.10 12.46 28.23
C LYS A 40 7.62 12.13 28.08
N ALA A 41 7.23 10.88 28.33
CA ALA A 41 5.85 10.44 28.18
C ALA A 41 4.86 11.31 28.96
N LYS A 42 5.18 11.66 30.21
CA LYS A 42 4.31 12.50 31.07
C LYS A 42 4.08 13.89 30.50
N ASP A 43 5.14 14.51 29.99
CA ASP A 43 5.07 15.84 29.38
C ASP A 43 4.30 15.80 28.06
N PHE A 44 4.44 14.73 27.27
CA PHE A 44 3.67 14.52 26.06
C PHE A 44 2.16 14.41 26.36
N VAL A 45 1.79 13.54 27.31
CA VAL A 45 0.38 13.35 27.68
C VAL A 45 -0.22 14.64 28.23
N LYS A 46 0.48 15.30 29.16
CA LYS A 46 -0.03 16.53 29.78
C LYS A 46 -0.07 17.70 28.79
N ASN A 47 1.09 18.09 28.27
CA ASN A 47 1.23 19.38 27.57
C ASN A 47 0.68 19.32 26.14
N ILE A 48 0.64 18.14 25.52
CA ILE A 48 0.16 17.99 24.13
C ILE A 48 -1.24 17.41 24.12
N LEU A 49 -1.45 16.22 24.69
CA LEU A 49 -2.77 15.57 24.59
C LEU A 49 -3.84 16.27 25.42
N LEU A 50 -3.56 16.63 26.67
CA LEU A 50 -4.54 17.31 27.53
C LEU A 50 -4.60 18.82 27.25
N ASP A 51 -3.48 19.54 27.42
CA ASP A 51 -3.51 21.01 27.45
C ASP A 51 -3.78 21.63 26.07
N ARG A 52 -3.29 21.02 24.99
CA ARG A 52 -3.43 21.56 23.63
C ARG A 52 -4.57 20.90 22.85
N LEU A 53 -4.67 19.58 22.91
CA LEU A 53 -5.65 18.82 22.11
C LEU A 53 -6.93 18.47 22.90
N ASN A 54 -6.98 18.74 24.21
CA ASN A 54 -8.13 18.49 25.07
C ASN A 54 -8.66 17.04 25.01
N VAL A 55 -7.76 16.07 24.85
CA VAL A 55 -8.09 14.65 24.75
C VAL A 55 -8.74 14.16 26.05
N GLN A 56 -9.94 13.59 25.95
CA GLN A 56 -10.66 13.03 27.10
C GLN A 56 -10.48 11.50 27.23
N ASN A 57 -10.28 10.84 26.10
CA ASN A 57 -10.13 9.39 26.00
C ASN A 57 -8.96 9.10 25.07
N LEU A 58 -7.99 8.33 25.57
CA LEU A 58 -6.83 7.90 24.80
C LEU A 58 -6.99 6.42 24.47
N VAL A 59 -6.84 6.05 23.20
CA VAL A 59 -6.90 4.66 22.75
C VAL A 59 -5.53 4.28 22.20
N LEU A 60 -4.93 3.20 22.70
CA LEU A 60 -3.61 2.72 22.29
C LEU A 60 -3.59 1.20 22.18
N GLY A 61 -2.81 0.67 21.23
CA GLY A 61 -2.49 -0.76 21.16
C GLY A 61 -1.53 -1.21 22.26
N ASP A 62 -1.50 -2.52 22.55
CA ASP A 62 -0.64 -3.10 23.60
C ASP A 62 0.87 -2.85 23.40
N ASP A 63 1.31 -2.71 22.16
CA ASP A 63 2.71 -2.44 21.81
C ASP A 63 3.11 -0.96 21.84
N ALA A 64 2.20 -0.08 22.27
CA ALA A 64 2.46 1.34 22.35
C ALA A 64 3.65 1.64 23.26
N LYS A 65 4.53 2.52 22.77
CA LYS A 65 5.63 3.12 23.53
C LYS A 65 5.57 4.63 23.38
N LEU A 66 5.73 5.35 24.49
CA LEU A 66 5.62 6.80 24.48
C LEU A 66 6.81 7.46 25.17
N GLY A 67 7.17 8.64 24.65
CA GLY A 67 8.22 9.50 25.20
C GLY A 67 9.65 9.01 24.95
N SER A 68 10.60 9.89 25.26
CA SER A 68 12.04 9.62 25.24
C SER A 68 12.46 8.53 26.24
N ASP A 69 11.68 8.36 27.30
CA ASP A 69 11.77 7.31 28.32
C ASP A 69 11.15 5.97 27.88
N ARG A 70 10.49 5.93 26.72
CA ARG A 70 9.95 4.73 26.07
C ARG A 70 9.06 3.89 26.98
N LEU A 71 8.21 4.53 27.78
CA LEU A 71 7.26 3.83 28.64
C LEU A 71 6.33 2.95 27.81
N ASP A 72 6.14 1.72 28.27
CA ASP A 72 5.16 0.80 27.72
C ASP A 72 3.73 1.17 28.15
N ILE A 73 2.74 0.37 27.72
CA ILE A 73 1.34 0.62 28.02
C ILE A 73 1.04 0.71 29.53
N ASN A 74 1.78 -0.03 30.37
CA ASN A 74 1.59 0.00 31.82
C ASN A 74 2.15 1.31 32.41
N GLY A 75 3.31 1.75 31.97
CA GLY A 75 3.87 3.04 32.35
C GLY A 75 3.00 4.22 31.89
N ILE A 76 2.47 4.16 30.66
CA ILE A 76 1.53 5.15 30.12
C ILE A 76 0.25 5.16 30.94
N LYS A 77 -0.26 3.98 31.35
CA LYS A 77 -1.45 3.87 32.20
C LYS A 77 -1.28 4.60 33.53
N LEU A 78 -0.13 4.45 34.19
CA LEU A 78 0.13 5.15 35.46
C LEU A 78 0.07 6.69 35.30
N ILE A 79 0.63 7.21 34.21
CA ILE A 79 0.56 8.64 33.89
C ILE A 79 -0.89 9.07 33.61
N CYS A 80 -1.64 8.28 32.85
CA CYS A 80 -3.03 8.57 32.53
C CYS A 80 -3.90 8.59 33.79
N ASP A 81 -3.71 7.61 34.69
CA ASP A 81 -4.42 7.53 35.97
C ASP A 81 -4.09 8.74 36.87
N GLU A 82 -2.82 9.16 36.93
CA GLU A 82 -2.40 10.37 37.66
C GLU A 82 -3.07 11.64 37.11
N LEU A 83 -3.11 11.77 35.78
CA LEU A 83 -3.66 12.93 35.08
C LEU A 83 -5.18 12.85 34.84
N LYS A 84 -5.84 11.80 35.34
CA LYS A 84 -7.27 11.52 35.14
C LYS A 84 -7.70 11.43 33.67
N LEU A 85 -6.78 11.02 32.79
CA LEU A 85 -7.06 10.70 31.39
C LEU A 85 -7.52 9.24 31.28
N LYS A 86 -8.65 9.00 30.62
CA LYS A 86 -9.14 7.63 30.44
C LYS A 86 -8.37 6.94 29.31
N LEU A 87 -7.59 5.91 29.65
CA LEU A 87 -6.88 5.07 28.69
C LEU A 87 -7.68 3.80 28.38
N PHE A 88 -7.90 3.54 27.09
CA PHE A 88 -8.40 2.28 26.55
C PHE A 88 -7.28 1.56 25.83
N LYS A 89 -6.96 0.35 26.31
CA LYS A 89 -6.01 -0.54 25.67
C LYS A 89 -6.76 -1.38 24.63
N LEU A 90 -6.25 -1.43 23.40
CA LEU A 90 -6.71 -2.34 22.36
C LEU A 90 -5.80 -3.57 22.31
N ASP A 91 -6.44 -4.74 22.25
CA ASP A 91 -5.76 -6.00 22.04
C ASP A 91 -5.22 -6.09 20.61
N GLU A 92 -4.21 -6.94 20.45
CA GLU A 92 -3.62 -7.20 19.14
C GLU A 92 -4.62 -7.91 18.23
N VAL A 93 -4.63 -7.54 16.95
CA VAL A 93 -5.45 -8.24 15.94
C VAL A 93 -4.72 -9.50 15.51
N ASP A 94 -5.38 -10.65 15.59
CA ASP A 94 -4.90 -11.93 15.10
C ASP A 94 -5.72 -12.40 13.90
N VAL A 95 -5.03 -12.86 12.86
CA VAL A 95 -5.64 -13.53 11.71
C VAL A 95 -4.90 -14.83 11.49
N ASN A 96 -5.60 -15.96 11.62
CA ASN A 96 -5.07 -17.31 11.45
C ASN A 96 -3.84 -17.62 12.33
N GLY A 97 -3.85 -17.18 13.59
CA GLY A 97 -2.76 -17.38 14.55
C GLY A 97 -1.54 -16.51 14.28
N LYS A 98 -1.69 -15.47 13.46
CA LYS A 98 -0.65 -14.49 13.17
C LYS A 98 -1.13 -13.10 13.59
N ARG A 99 -0.35 -12.47 14.47
CA ARG A 99 -0.48 -11.05 14.79
C ARG A 99 -0.36 -10.20 13.53
N VAL A 100 -1.37 -9.39 13.26
CA VAL A 100 -1.39 -8.42 12.17
C VAL A 100 -0.46 -7.26 12.51
N THR A 101 0.59 -7.06 11.70
CA THR A 101 1.53 -5.95 11.83
C THR A 101 1.88 -5.38 10.46
N SER A 102 2.32 -4.12 10.43
CA SER A 102 2.84 -3.50 9.19
C SER A 102 4.03 -4.27 8.61
N THR A 103 4.83 -4.94 9.44
CA THR A 103 5.93 -5.80 8.97
C THR A 103 5.40 -7.05 8.28
N LEU A 104 4.42 -7.73 8.88
CA LEU A 104 3.77 -8.89 8.26
C LEU A 104 3.15 -8.53 6.91
N ILE A 105 2.36 -7.45 6.86
CA ILE A 105 1.69 -7.00 5.64
C ILE A 105 2.70 -6.64 4.54
N ARG A 106 3.77 -5.90 4.86
CA ARG A 106 4.84 -5.62 3.90
C ARG A 106 5.46 -6.90 3.35
N ASN A 107 5.76 -7.87 4.23
CA ASN A 107 6.33 -9.15 3.82
C ASN A 107 5.36 -9.93 2.92
N MET A 108 4.07 -9.94 3.22
CA MET A 108 3.06 -10.58 2.36
C MET A 108 3.06 -9.95 0.96
N ILE A 109 3.00 -8.62 0.86
CA ILE A 109 3.02 -7.90 -0.42
C ILE A 109 4.30 -8.19 -1.21
N MET A 110 5.47 -8.12 -0.56
CA MET A 110 6.78 -8.41 -1.18
C MET A 110 6.90 -9.86 -1.67
N ASN A 111 6.14 -10.80 -1.10
CA ASN A 111 6.06 -12.19 -1.54
C ASN A 111 4.95 -12.43 -2.57
N GLY A 112 4.26 -11.39 -3.03
CA GLY A 112 3.22 -11.47 -4.05
C GLY A 112 1.85 -11.86 -3.50
N ILE A 113 1.71 -11.91 -2.17
CA ILE A 113 0.43 -12.19 -1.51
C ILE A 113 -0.40 -10.90 -1.55
N VAL A 114 -1.48 -10.92 -2.32
CA VAL A 114 -2.42 -9.81 -2.56
C VAL A 114 -3.85 -10.34 -2.64
N GLY A 115 -4.84 -9.46 -2.88
CA GLY A 115 -6.24 -9.84 -3.02
C GLY A 115 -6.80 -10.57 -1.80
N GLU A 116 -7.53 -11.66 -2.03
CA GLU A 116 -8.27 -12.41 -0.99
C GLU A 116 -7.39 -12.88 0.17
N GLU A 117 -6.15 -13.28 -0.09
CA GLU A 117 -5.25 -13.78 0.96
C GLU A 117 -4.72 -12.64 1.85
N LEU A 118 -4.55 -11.43 1.30
CA LEU A 118 -4.10 -10.25 2.04
C LEU A 118 -5.25 -9.49 2.71
N LEU A 119 -6.44 -9.53 2.11
CA LEU A 119 -7.64 -8.82 2.55
C LEU A 119 -7.93 -8.94 4.06
N PRO A 120 -7.94 -10.13 4.68
CA PRO A 120 -8.25 -10.24 6.11
C PRO A 120 -7.18 -9.58 7.01
N TYR A 121 -5.94 -9.44 6.54
CA TYR A 121 -4.87 -8.78 7.30
C TYR A 121 -4.86 -7.26 7.08
N LEU A 122 -5.11 -6.79 5.86
CA LEU A 122 -5.04 -5.37 5.52
C LEU A 122 -6.38 -4.63 5.75
N GLY A 123 -7.50 -5.37 5.77
CA GLY A 123 -8.85 -4.83 5.89
C GLY A 123 -9.39 -4.18 4.60
N ARG A 124 -8.61 -4.19 3.51
CA ARG A 124 -8.98 -3.70 2.19
C ARG A 124 -8.13 -4.36 1.11
N THR A 125 -8.55 -4.23 -0.15
CA THR A 125 -7.72 -4.60 -1.30
C THR A 125 -6.49 -3.69 -1.36
N TYR A 126 -5.31 -4.29 -1.47
CA TYR A 126 -4.08 -3.53 -1.69
C TYR A 126 -4.07 -2.92 -3.08
N PHE A 127 -3.74 -1.64 -3.17
CA PHE A 127 -3.73 -0.93 -4.44
C PHE A 127 -2.48 -0.07 -4.61
N LEU A 128 -2.12 0.12 -5.87
CA LEU A 128 -1.13 1.09 -6.31
C LEU A 128 -1.85 2.23 -7.04
N GLU A 129 -1.30 3.43 -7.00
CA GLU A 129 -1.89 4.57 -7.71
C GLU A 129 -0.76 5.42 -8.30
N GLY A 130 -0.97 5.91 -9.51
CA GLY A 130 0.04 6.68 -10.22
C GLY A 130 -0.47 7.36 -11.47
N GLU A 131 0.39 8.19 -12.05
CA GLU A 131 0.15 8.85 -13.33
C GLU A 131 0.54 7.92 -14.48
N VAL A 132 -0.30 7.90 -15.52
CA VAL A 132 -0.01 7.19 -16.76
C VAL A 132 0.91 8.03 -17.63
N VAL A 133 2.08 7.48 -17.96
CA VAL A 133 3.10 8.14 -18.77
C VAL A 133 3.37 7.40 -20.07
N HIS A 134 4.02 8.10 -20.99
CA HIS A 134 4.54 7.48 -22.20
C HIS A 134 5.64 6.47 -21.85
N GLY A 135 5.49 5.25 -22.35
CA GLY A 135 6.56 4.25 -22.36
C GLY A 135 7.15 4.07 -23.76
N ASN A 136 7.90 2.99 -23.96
CA ASN A 136 8.58 2.69 -25.22
C ASN A 136 7.64 2.21 -26.34
N ASN A 137 6.31 2.29 -26.16
CA ASN A 137 5.27 1.79 -27.07
C ASN A 137 5.39 0.31 -27.52
N PHE A 138 6.29 -0.47 -26.91
CA PHE A 138 6.57 -1.86 -27.28
C PHE A 138 5.33 -2.76 -27.22
N GLY A 139 4.49 -2.63 -26.18
CA GLY A 139 3.25 -3.40 -26.08
C GLY A 139 2.31 -3.18 -27.28
N LYS A 140 2.22 -1.93 -27.78
CA LYS A 140 1.40 -1.60 -28.95
C LYS A 140 1.87 -2.33 -30.21
N GLU A 141 3.17 -2.42 -30.43
CA GLU A 141 3.76 -3.18 -31.55
C GLU A 141 3.48 -4.69 -31.45
N LEU A 142 3.30 -5.19 -30.24
CA LEU A 142 2.95 -6.59 -29.99
C LEU A 142 1.45 -6.89 -30.13
N GLY A 143 0.60 -5.87 -30.26
CA GLY A 143 -0.86 -5.99 -30.26
C GLY A 143 -1.49 -5.90 -28.86
N PHE A 144 -0.72 -5.52 -27.85
CA PHE A 144 -1.13 -5.42 -26.45
C PHE A 144 -0.76 -4.03 -25.89
N PRO A 145 -1.49 -2.96 -26.24
CA PRO A 145 -1.15 -1.61 -25.77
C PRO A 145 -1.14 -1.55 -24.23
N THR A 146 0.02 -1.23 -23.65
CA THR A 146 0.18 -1.07 -22.20
C THR A 146 0.37 0.39 -21.80
N ALA A 147 -0.23 0.77 -20.68
CA ALA A 147 0.00 2.03 -20.00
C ALA A 147 1.16 1.87 -19.02
N ASN A 148 2.17 2.75 -19.09
CA ASN A 148 3.25 2.79 -18.10
C ASN A 148 2.83 3.71 -16.96
N ILE A 149 3.08 3.31 -15.72
CA ILE A 149 2.53 4.00 -14.55
C ILE A 149 3.67 4.35 -13.60
N ILE A 150 3.78 5.63 -13.24
CA ILE A 150 4.75 6.09 -12.25
C ILE A 150 4.12 5.94 -10.86
N ILE A 151 4.69 5.05 -10.05
CA ILE A 151 4.27 4.80 -8.67
C ILE A 151 5.26 5.46 -7.70
N ASP A 152 4.76 5.96 -6.56
CA ASP A 152 5.63 6.51 -5.50
C ASP A 152 6.68 5.47 -5.07
N SER A 153 7.95 5.84 -5.24
CA SER A 153 9.09 4.98 -4.93
C SER A 153 9.23 4.65 -3.45
N ASN A 154 8.55 5.36 -2.55
CA ASN A 154 8.53 5.04 -1.13
C ASN A 154 7.57 3.89 -0.79
N LEU A 155 6.71 3.44 -1.70
CA LEU A 155 5.82 2.31 -1.48
C LEU A 155 6.57 0.97 -1.46
N VAL A 156 6.01 0.01 -0.74
CA VAL A 156 6.43 -1.39 -0.78
C VAL A 156 6.20 -1.91 -2.19
N VAL A 157 7.23 -2.51 -2.76
CA VAL A 157 7.18 -3.07 -4.10
C VAL A 157 6.64 -4.50 -3.99
N PRO A 158 5.51 -4.82 -4.63
CA PRO A 158 5.06 -6.21 -4.72
C PRO A 158 6.11 -7.08 -5.40
N LYS A 159 6.02 -8.41 -5.20
CA LYS A 159 6.87 -9.35 -5.93
C LYS A 159 6.84 -9.05 -7.43
N TYR A 160 7.99 -9.09 -8.10
CA TYR A 160 8.00 -8.91 -9.55
C TYR A 160 7.29 -10.06 -10.26
N GLY A 161 6.45 -9.71 -11.22
CA GLY A 161 5.60 -10.66 -11.92
C GLY A 161 4.37 -10.03 -12.53
N VAL A 162 3.51 -10.90 -13.04
CA VAL A 162 2.24 -10.54 -13.65
C VAL A 162 1.10 -10.78 -12.66
N TYR A 163 0.21 -9.82 -12.58
CA TYR A 163 -0.94 -9.80 -11.69
C TYR A 163 -2.23 -9.64 -12.47
N TYR A 164 -3.29 -10.27 -11.97
CA TYR A 164 -4.66 -9.86 -12.28
C TYR A 164 -5.07 -8.74 -11.31
N ALA A 165 -5.64 -7.68 -11.87
CA ALA A 165 -6.08 -6.50 -11.14
C ALA A 165 -7.36 -5.92 -11.74
N THR A 166 -7.95 -5.00 -11.00
CA THR A 166 -8.89 -4.02 -11.57
C THR A 166 -8.28 -2.63 -11.50
N CYS A 167 -8.52 -1.81 -12.52
CA CYS A 167 -8.07 -0.44 -12.61
C CYS A 167 -9.27 0.51 -12.55
N GLU A 168 -9.26 1.45 -11.62
CA GLU A 168 -10.18 2.58 -11.59
C GLU A 168 -9.57 3.73 -12.41
N LEU A 169 -10.32 4.22 -13.39
CA LEU A 169 -9.93 5.29 -14.30
C LEU A 169 -11.16 6.12 -14.64
N ASP A 170 -11.12 7.42 -14.37
CA ASP A 170 -12.24 8.37 -14.60
C ASP A 170 -13.60 7.93 -14.02
N GLY A 171 -13.58 7.16 -12.92
CA GLY A 171 -14.79 6.65 -12.27
C GLY A 171 -15.26 5.29 -12.80
N ASP A 172 -14.70 4.81 -13.91
CA ASP A 172 -14.97 3.49 -14.45
C ASP A 172 -13.99 2.45 -13.93
N LEU A 173 -14.45 1.20 -13.87
CA LEU A 173 -13.66 0.06 -13.41
C LEU A 173 -13.35 -0.88 -14.57
N TYR A 174 -12.06 -1.05 -14.86
CA TYR A 174 -11.55 -1.92 -15.92
C TYR A 174 -10.83 -3.12 -15.32
N ARG A 175 -10.85 -4.26 -16.01
CA ARG A 175 -9.95 -5.37 -15.67
C ARG A 175 -8.60 -5.15 -16.32
N ALA A 176 -7.55 -5.64 -15.66
CA ALA A 176 -6.21 -5.45 -16.15
C ALA A 176 -5.29 -6.63 -15.87
N GLY A 177 -4.38 -6.87 -16.81
CA GLY A 177 -3.13 -7.57 -16.54
C GLY A 177 -2.08 -6.52 -16.17
N ILE A 178 -1.45 -6.67 -15.01
CA ILE A 178 -0.43 -5.74 -14.52
C ILE A 178 0.90 -6.46 -14.51
N ASN A 179 1.90 -5.89 -15.18
CA ASN A 179 3.29 -6.32 -15.04
C ASN A 179 3.99 -5.38 -14.06
N ILE A 180 4.53 -5.96 -12.98
CA ILE A 180 5.38 -5.26 -12.02
C ILE A 180 6.78 -5.82 -12.20
N GLY A 181 7.70 -5.00 -12.70
CA GLY A 181 9.05 -5.43 -13.04
C GLY A 181 10.11 -4.41 -12.66
N ASN A 182 11.37 -4.83 -12.77
CA ASN A 182 12.50 -3.95 -12.53
C ASN A 182 12.88 -3.20 -13.81
N LYS A 183 12.62 -1.88 -13.87
CA LYS A 183 13.21 -0.99 -14.88
C LYS A 183 14.32 -0.19 -14.20
N PRO A 184 15.59 -0.62 -14.26
CA PRO A 184 16.69 0.21 -13.80
C PRO A 184 16.89 1.36 -14.80
N SER A 185 16.14 2.45 -14.66
CA SER A 185 16.50 3.73 -15.29
C SER A 185 17.44 4.48 -14.36
N VAL A 186 18.59 4.89 -14.90
CA VAL A 186 19.75 5.47 -14.18
C VAL A 186 19.42 6.74 -13.39
N GLU A 187 18.30 7.40 -13.70
CA GLU A 187 17.95 8.70 -13.10
C GLU A 187 16.84 8.65 -12.05
N ASN A 188 16.03 7.58 -11.97
CA ASN A 188 14.92 7.52 -11.00
C ASN A 188 14.62 6.08 -10.55
N SER A 189 14.54 5.88 -9.24
CA SER A 189 14.31 4.59 -8.57
C SER A 189 12.84 4.15 -8.57
N TYR A 190 12.15 4.24 -9.71
CA TYR A 190 10.80 3.71 -9.86
C TYR A 190 10.86 2.24 -10.29
N PHE A 191 10.05 1.38 -9.67
CA PHE A 191 9.79 0.07 -10.25
C PHE A 191 8.79 0.23 -11.40
N GLY A 192 8.97 -0.54 -12.47
CA GLY A 192 8.14 -0.43 -13.66
C GLY A 192 6.79 -1.08 -13.41
N VAL A 193 5.71 -0.32 -13.50
CA VAL A 193 4.34 -0.85 -13.54
C VAL A 193 3.76 -0.61 -14.92
N GLU A 194 3.37 -1.68 -15.59
CA GLU A 194 2.69 -1.63 -16.87
C GLU A 194 1.30 -2.27 -16.75
N ALA A 195 0.27 -1.55 -17.18
CA ALA A 195 -1.10 -2.04 -17.18
C ALA A 195 -1.59 -2.31 -18.60
N PHE A 196 -2.09 -3.51 -18.83
CA PHE A 196 -2.89 -3.87 -20.00
C PHE A 196 -4.36 -3.89 -19.60
N LEU A 197 -5.13 -2.87 -19.99
CA LEU A 197 -6.56 -2.79 -19.74
C LEU A 197 -7.32 -3.67 -20.74
N ILE A 198 -8.13 -4.60 -20.23
CA ILE A 198 -8.88 -5.55 -21.06
C ILE A 198 -9.97 -4.82 -21.81
N ASP A 199 -10.06 -5.08 -23.13
CA ASP A 199 -11.09 -4.54 -24.03
C ASP A 199 -11.17 -3.00 -24.01
N PHE A 200 -10.03 -2.33 -23.78
CA PHE A 200 -9.89 -0.88 -23.73
C PHE A 200 -8.98 -0.36 -24.84
N ASN A 201 -9.32 0.77 -25.46
CA ASN A 201 -8.56 1.30 -26.61
C ASN A 201 -8.50 2.84 -26.67
N GLU A 202 -8.66 3.53 -25.54
CA GLU A 202 -8.57 4.98 -25.49
C GLU A 202 -7.18 5.46 -25.05
N ASN A 203 -6.90 6.74 -25.30
CA ASN A 203 -5.69 7.39 -24.82
C ASN A 203 -5.91 7.92 -23.39
N ILE A 204 -5.04 7.49 -22.48
CA ILE A 204 -5.13 7.79 -21.04
C ILE A 204 -3.85 8.44 -20.49
N TYR A 205 -2.94 8.91 -21.34
CA TYR A 205 -1.72 9.61 -20.89
C TYR A 205 -2.06 10.85 -20.06
N GLY A 206 -1.31 11.07 -18.98
CA GLY A 206 -1.51 12.15 -18.01
C GLY A 206 -2.67 11.92 -17.02
N LYS A 207 -3.48 10.86 -17.22
CA LYS A 207 -4.53 10.49 -16.25
C LYS A 207 -3.92 9.75 -15.06
N ARG A 208 -4.55 9.87 -13.90
CA ARG A 208 -4.26 9.01 -12.74
C ARG A 208 -5.09 7.74 -12.81
N ILE A 209 -4.45 6.64 -12.46
CA ILE A 209 -5.07 5.31 -12.45
C ILE A 209 -4.80 4.65 -11.10
N LYS A 210 -5.84 4.04 -10.52
CA LYS A 210 -5.73 3.25 -9.28
C LYS A 210 -5.85 1.76 -9.63
N ILE A 211 -4.88 0.97 -9.22
CA ILE A 211 -4.70 -0.44 -9.57
C ILE A 211 -4.92 -1.29 -8.32
N ASN A 212 -6.08 -1.93 -8.20
CA ASN A 212 -6.38 -2.87 -7.11
C ASN A 212 -5.81 -4.25 -7.48
N LEU A 213 -4.75 -4.70 -6.77
CA LEU A 213 -4.09 -5.98 -7.05
C LEU A 213 -4.89 -7.13 -6.43
N LEU A 214 -5.39 -8.04 -7.28
CA LEU A 214 -6.30 -9.11 -6.88
C LEU A 214 -5.63 -10.47 -6.82
N LYS A 215 -4.67 -10.75 -7.71
CA LYS A 215 -3.99 -12.04 -7.73
C LYS A 215 -2.64 -11.96 -8.41
N HIS A 216 -1.60 -12.50 -7.77
CA HIS A 216 -0.34 -12.79 -8.45
C HIS A 216 -0.52 -14.03 -9.34
N MET A 217 -0.29 -13.88 -10.64
CA MET A 217 -0.49 -14.95 -11.63
C MET A 217 0.78 -15.75 -11.88
N ARG A 218 1.92 -15.06 -12.08
CA ARG A 218 3.21 -15.70 -12.35
C ARG A 218 4.36 -14.72 -12.13
N ASP A 219 5.54 -15.28 -11.88
CA ASP A 219 6.80 -14.54 -11.84
C ASP A 219 7.18 -13.99 -13.24
N GLU A 220 8.14 -13.07 -13.28
CA GLU A 220 8.73 -12.61 -14.53
C GLU A 220 9.42 -13.77 -15.28
N ILE A 221 9.20 -13.85 -16.59
CA ILE A 221 9.77 -14.86 -17.47
C ILE A 221 10.61 -14.14 -18.53
N LYS A 222 11.84 -14.62 -18.76
CA LYS A 222 12.64 -14.20 -19.91
C LYS A 222 12.24 -15.04 -21.12
N PHE A 223 11.93 -14.38 -22.23
CA PHE A 223 11.60 -15.03 -23.49
C PHE A 223 12.77 -14.95 -24.46
N SER A 224 12.99 -16.02 -25.22
CA SER A 224 14.04 -16.08 -26.23
C SER A 224 13.59 -15.43 -27.54
N THR A 225 12.28 -15.37 -27.79
CA THR A 225 11.70 -14.80 -29.00
C THR A 225 10.49 -13.91 -28.71
N ILE A 226 10.17 -13.01 -29.64
CA ILE A 226 8.97 -12.16 -29.58
C ILE A 226 7.69 -13.01 -29.64
N ASP A 227 7.68 -14.09 -30.41
CA ASP A 227 6.51 -14.96 -30.54
C ASP A 227 6.19 -15.72 -29.24
N GLU A 228 7.22 -16.16 -28.52
CA GLU A 228 7.05 -16.75 -27.19
C GLU A 228 6.43 -15.76 -26.20
N LEU A 229 6.91 -14.51 -26.21
CA LEU A 229 6.36 -13.42 -25.39
C LEU A 229 4.89 -13.16 -25.73
N LYS A 230 4.57 -12.98 -27.02
CA LYS A 230 3.18 -12.76 -27.49
C LYS A 230 2.26 -13.91 -27.08
N ARG A 231 2.72 -15.15 -27.24
CA ARG A 231 1.97 -16.34 -26.83
C ARG A 231 1.68 -16.32 -25.33
N GLN A 232 2.67 -16.01 -24.49
CA GLN A 232 2.45 -15.95 -23.05
C GLN A 232 1.48 -14.82 -22.65
N ILE A 233 1.63 -13.62 -23.22
CA ILE A 233 0.69 -12.52 -22.97
C ILE A 233 -0.74 -12.92 -23.35
N GLY A 234 -0.91 -13.60 -24.49
CA GLY A 234 -2.21 -14.14 -24.91
C GLY A 234 -2.81 -15.15 -23.92
N LEU A 235 -1.98 -16.01 -23.33
CA LEU A 235 -2.41 -16.95 -22.28
C LEU A 235 -2.82 -16.21 -21.00
N ASP A 236 -2.05 -15.20 -20.59
CA ASP A 236 -2.34 -14.39 -19.40
C ASP A 236 -3.69 -13.65 -19.57
N ILE A 237 -3.92 -13.02 -20.73
CA ILE A 237 -5.19 -12.34 -21.05
C ILE A 237 -6.36 -13.32 -21.08
N LYS A 238 -6.17 -14.49 -21.70
CA LYS A 238 -7.21 -15.53 -21.74
C LYS A 238 -7.58 -15.95 -20.32
N TYR A 239 -6.59 -16.17 -19.46
CA TYR A 239 -6.82 -16.52 -18.05
C TYR A 239 -7.60 -15.42 -17.31
N ILE A 240 -7.23 -14.15 -17.49
CA ILE A 240 -7.95 -13.01 -16.91
C ILE A 240 -9.42 -12.98 -17.38
N LYS A 241 -9.67 -13.21 -18.67
CA LYS A 241 -11.03 -13.30 -19.24
C LYS A 241 -11.81 -14.51 -18.74
N GLU A 242 -11.15 -15.59 -18.32
CA GLU A 242 -11.80 -16.77 -17.71
C GLU A 242 -12.12 -16.56 -16.23
N LEU A 243 -11.26 -15.86 -15.49
CA LEU A 243 -11.54 -15.47 -14.10
C LEU A 243 -12.83 -14.64 -14.00
N TYR A 244 -13.08 -13.80 -15.01
CA TYR A 244 -14.32 -13.05 -15.10
C TYR A 244 -15.57 -13.93 -15.01
N LYS A 245 -15.63 -15.01 -15.79
CA LYS A 245 -16.84 -15.85 -15.90
C LYS A 245 -17.17 -16.64 -14.62
N LYS A 246 -16.27 -16.66 -13.64
CA LYS A 246 -16.46 -17.36 -12.37
C LYS A 246 -16.87 -16.44 -11.22
N GLY A 247 -16.81 -15.12 -11.42
CA GLY A 247 -17.10 -14.11 -10.39
C GLY A 247 -18.36 -13.28 -10.65
N ASP A 248 -19.12 -13.60 -11.69
CA ASP A 248 -20.47 -13.09 -11.98
C ASP A 248 -21.53 -14.14 -11.58
#